data_AF-A0A081FX77-F1
#
_entry.id   AF-A0A081FX77-F1
#
_cell.length_a   1.000
_cell.length_b   1.000
_cell.length_c   1.000
_cell.angle_alpha   90.00
_cell.angle_beta   90.00
_cell.angle_gamma   90.00
#
_symmetry.space_group_name_H-M   'P 1'
#
loop_
_entity.id
_entity.type
_entity.pdbx_description
1 polymer ?
#
loop_
_entity_poly.entity_id
_entity_poly.type
_entity_poly.pdbx_seq_one_letter_code
_entity_poly.pdbx_strand_id
1 'polypeptide(L)'
;MDILNSREWAILVWVLIAIGYISRPQRWRTLKEPFLGVLHALGSRHLVSAITLMTIYVIAVIYGLSHFGLWDVTQLKGTLIWFFSVALFSLFRIEDFSESPQKLMGLVADSFKLIVLIEYLVGVYTFHFAIEFALIPLVAFLAAAVAYAEGKPEYQSVHKFLNSVMSIIGTVILGSVVYLLVLDIHQIANSQSAFDFIVPVILSTLYTPFMAFMAVYSTYQTVLIRLRYSINKRHVELYARLAAMVIFNIRIKLLKRWSADVAKYRPQTIREVNSSFSQLFQMLAREKSPETISLPEGWSPTQAKNFLRSEGIETGHYNPIDPRDPSEWFCCSTLVEFGSGLFRNNIAYYLNGDERAVKCLKLKLNVNSPEHAEEAHAKLLSTADTLAYAALGLNLREELCEAIIPGEEGTLNGPNFRIMFTKTAWPNKAVEGYDLGVEVSSL
;
A
#
# COMPACT_ATOMS: atom_id res chain seq x y z
N MET A 1 -11.05 24.30 36.28
CA MET A 1 -10.29 23.50 35.30
C MET A 1 -10.62 24.07 33.95
N ASP A 2 -9.65 24.69 33.29
CA ASP A 2 -9.83 25.14 31.91
C ASP A 2 -9.95 23.91 31.02
N ILE A 3 -11.14 23.69 30.45
CA ILE A 3 -11.47 22.49 29.69
C ILE A 3 -10.65 22.43 28.37
N LEU A 4 -10.26 23.58 27.84
CA LEU A 4 -9.50 23.73 26.60
C LEU A 4 -8.30 24.66 26.81
N ASN A 5 -7.16 24.30 26.21
CA ASN A 5 -5.97 25.14 26.21
C ASN A 5 -6.05 26.25 25.14
N SER A 6 -5.08 27.17 25.13
CA SER A 6 -5.08 28.34 24.23
C SER A 6 -5.11 27.96 22.75
N ARG A 7 -4.46 26.85 22.38
CA ARG A 7 -4.47 26.34 21.00
C ARG A 7 -5.82 25.75 20.62
N GLU A 8 -6.40 24.93 21.49
CA GLU A 8 -7.72 24.33 21.27
C GLU A 8 -8.81 25.39 21.10
N TRP A 9 -8.76 26.45 21.92
CA TRP A 9 -9.61 27.62 21.74
C TRP A 9 -9.38 28.31 20.39
N ALA A 10 -8.13 28.50 19.99
CA ALA A 10 -7.81 29.14 18.73
C ALA A 10 -8.27 28.30 17.51
N ILE A 11 -8.09 26.98 17.55
CA ILE A 11 -8.61 26.05 16.53
C ILE A 11 -10.13 26.13 16.47
N LEU A 12 -10.81 26.08 17.62
CA LEU A 12 -12.25 26.13 17.70
C LEU A 12 -12.80 27.42 17.08
N VAL A 13 -12.21 28.57 17.39
CA VAL A 13 -12.61 29.86 16.79
C VAL A 13 -12.43 29.84 15.27
N TRP A 14 -11.30 29.34 14.77
CA TRP A 14 -11.07 29.25 13.32
C TRP A 14 -12.00 28.26 12.61
N VAL A 15 -12.31 27.13 13.23
CA VAL A 15 -13.30 26.17 12.72
C VAL A 15 -14.68 26.82 12.63
N LEU A 16 -15.11 27.57 13.64
CA LEU A 16 -16.37 28.30 13.60
C LEU A 16 -16.38 29.37 12.50
N ILE A 17 -15.29 30.12 12.33
CA ILE A 17 -15.13 31.09 11.23
C ILE A 17 -15.25 30.38 9.87
N ALA A 18 -14.56 29.25 9.70
CA ALA A 18 -14.60 28.47 8.46
C ALA A 18 -16.01 27.93 8.17
N ILE A 19 -16.71 27.40 9.17
CA ILE A 19 -18.10 26.93 9.05
C ILE A 19 -19.02 28.11 8.68
N GLY A 20 -18.88 29.26 9.34
CA GLY A 20 -19.64 30.48 9.02
C GLY A 20 -19.39 30.99 7.60
N TYR A 21 -18.16 30.85 7.10
CA TYR A 21 -17.79 31.23 5.75
C TYR A 21 -18.32 30.25 4.68
N ILE A 22 -18.23 28.95 4.95
CA ILE A 22 -18.70 27.87 4.06
C ILE A 22 -20.24 27.82 3.98
N SER A 23 -20.92 28.10 5.10
CA SER A 23 -22.40 28.09 5.19
C SER A 23 -23.09 29.20 4.40
N ARG A 24 -22.34 30.15 3.81
CA ARG A 24 -22.91 31.17 2.91
C ARG A 24 -23.56 30.52 1.68
N PRO A 25 -24.79 30.94 1.27
CA PRO A 25 -25.60 30.24 0.27
C PRO A 25 -24.91 29.99 -1.07
N GLN A 26 -24.07 30.93 -1.51
CA GLN A 26 -23.36 30.85 -2.78
C GLN A 26 -22.33 29.71 -2.81
N ARG A 27 -21.61 29.47 -1.71
CA ARG A 27 -20.52 28.49 -1.61
C ARG A 27 -21.00 27.13 -1.15
N TRP A 28 -21.98 27.13 -0.24
CA TRP A 28 -22.64 25.90 0.18
C TRP A 28 -23.24 25.16 -1.01
N ARG A 29 -23.82 25.84 -2.01
CA ARG A 29 -24.34 25.21 -3.23
C ARG A 29 -23.26 24.42 -4.00
N THR A 30 -22.05 24.96 -4.13
CA THR A 30 -20.94 24.30 -4.84
C THR A 30 -20.29 23.18 -4.04
N LEU A 31 -20.22 23.31 -2.70
CA LEU A 31 -19.55 22.36 -1.82
C LEU A 31 -20.46 21.24 -1.31
N LYS A 32 -21.79 21.45 -1.33
CA LYS A 32 -22.77 20.52 -0.78
C LYS A 32 -22.71 19.15 -1.46
N GLU A 33 -22.58 19.10 -2.78
CA GLU A 33 -22.58 17.82 -3.51
C GLU A 33 -21.35 16.95 -3.19
N PRO A 34 -20.10 17.46 -3.29
CA PRO A 34 -18.92 16.72 -2.85
C PRO A 34 -18.96 16.35 -1.36
N PHE A 35 -19.39 17.28 -0.50
CA PHE A 35 -19.46 17.07 0.93
C PHE A 35 -20.48 15.99 1.32
N LEU A 36 -21.67 16.02 0.72
CA LEU A 36 -22.66 14.96 0.88
C LEU A 36 -22.16 13.64 0.30
N GLY A 37 -21.42 13.64 -0.80
CA GLY A 37 -20.77 12.45 -1.33
C GLY A 37 -19.83 11.79 -0.32
N VAL A 38 -18.96 12.59 0.31
CA VAL A 38 -18.06 12.11 1.38
C VAL A 38 -18.84 11.60 2.60
N LEU A 39 -19.87 12.33 3.05
CA LEU A 39 -20.71 11.88 4.17
C LEU A 39 -21.45 10.56 3.86
N HIS A 40 -21.98 10.39 2.66
CA HIS A 40 -22.61 9.13 2.25
C HIS A 40 -21.58 8.00 2.15
N ALA A 41 -20.36 8.28 1.70
CA ALA A 41 -19.28 7.29 1.65
C ALA A 41 -18.85 6.85 3.06
N LEU A 42 -18.70 7.80 3.99
CA LEU A 42 -18.43 7.52 5.41
C LEU A 42 -19.59 6.76 6.08
N GLY A 43 -20.82 6.99 5.63
CA GLY A 43 -22.02 6.26 6.06
C GLY A 43 -22.17 4.87 5.46
N SER A 44 -21.21 4.38 4.69
CA SER A 44 -21.29 3.02 4.15
C SER A 44 -21.38 1.99 5.29
N ARG A 45 -22.29 1.02 5.14
CA ARG A 45 -22.55 -0.01 6.17
C ARG A 45 -21.27 -0.70 6.68
N HIS A 46 -20.27 -0.84 5.81
CA HIS A 46 -19.00 -1.50 6.10
C HIS A 46 -18.11 -0.64 7.00
N LEU A 47 -17.96 0.66 6.70
CA LEU A 47 -17.22 1.59 7.55
C LEU A 47 -17.90 1.76 8.90
N VAL A 48 -19.22 1.95 8.89
CA VAL A 48 -19.99 2.10 10.13
C VAL A 48 -19.86 0.87 11.01
N SER A 49 -19.98 -0.35 10.45
CA SER A 49 -19.78 -1.58 11.24
C SER A 49 -18.37 -1.71 11.81
N ALA A 50 -17.33 -1.36 11.04
CA ALA A 50 -15.94 -1.45 11.48
C ALA A 50 -15.63 -0.45 12.59
N ILE A 51 -16.05 0.81 12.43
CA ILE A 51 -15.88 1.86 13.44
C ILE A 51 -16.69 1.52 14.70
N THR A 52 -17.91 1.00 14.55
CA THR A 52 -18.74 0.61 15.71
C THR A 52 -18.09 -0.52 16.51
N LEU A 53 -17.60 -1.56 15.82
CA LEU A 53 -16.90 -2.66 16.47
C LEU A 53 -15.60 -2.19 17.15
N MET A 54 -14.86 -1.28 16.51
CA MET A 54 -13.69 -0.63 17.08
C MET A 54 -14.03 0.13 18.35
N THR A 55 -15.08 0.96 18.33
CA THR A 55 -15.54 1.73 19.50
C THR A 55 -15.93 0.80 20.64
N ILE A 56 -16.70 -0.26 20.38
CA ILE A 56 -17.08 -1.25 21.39
C ILE A 56 -15.84 -1.92 22.00
N TYR A 57 -14.88 -2.31 21.15
CA TYR A 57 -13.64 -2.93 21.59
C TYR A 57 -12.82 -1.99 22.48
N VAL A 58 -12.63 -0.73 22.06
CA VAL A 58 -11.88 0.28 22.82
C VAL A 58 -12.56 0.57 24.16
N ILE A 59 -13.90 0.69 24.19
CA ILE A 59 -14.64 0.87 25.44
C ILE A 59 -14.43 -0.32 26.38
N ALA A 60 -14.46 -1.56 25.87
CA ALA A 60 -14.20 -2.75 26.67
C ALA A 60 -12.77 -2.78 27.23
N VAL A 61 -11.77 -2.36 26.43
CA VAL A 61 -10.38 -2.22 26.88
C VAL A 61 -10.25 -1.16 27.97
N ILE A 62 -10.83 0.04 27.77
CA ILE A 62 -10.83 1.12 28.76
C ILE A 62 -11.47 0.65 30.07
N TYR A 63 -12.61 -0.03 29.99
CA TYR A 63 -13.28 -0.59 31.17
C TYR A 63 -12.39 -1.59 31.91
N GLY A 64 -11.71 -2.48 31.18
CA GLY A 64 -10.73 -3.40 31.75
C GLY A 64 -9.57 -2.67 32.43
N LEU A 65 -8.96 -1.70 31.76
CA LEU A 65 -7.87 -0.88 32.33
C LEU A 65 -8.31 -0.11 33.57
N SER A 66 -9.54 0.41 33.58
CA SER A 66 -10.10 1.11 34.73
C SER A 66 -10.26 0.18 35.93
N HIS A 67 -10.68 -1.07 35.71
CA HIS A 67 -10.78 -2.06 36.79
C HIS A 67 -9.42 -2.41 37.41
N PHE A 68 -8.35 -2.40 36.61
CA PHE A 68 -6.97 -2.61 37.09
C PHE A 68 -6.31 -1.34 37.65
N GLY A 69 -7.02 -0.21 37.72
CA GLY A 69 -6.46 1.07 38.17
C GLY A 69 -5.43 1.68 37.22
N LEU A 70 -5.39 1.22 35.95
CA LEU A 70 -4.49 1.71 34.90
C LEU A 70 -5.12 2.82 34.06
N TRP A 71 -6.41 3.11 34.24
CA TRP A 71 -7.13 4.18 33.55
C TRP A 71 -8.16 4.83 34.48
N ASP A 72 -8.25 6.15 34.41
CA ASP A 72 -9.19 7.02 35.10
C ASP A 72 -9.72 8.13 34.15
N VAL A 73 -10.70 8.91 34.60
CA VAL A 73 -11.38 9.92 33.77
C VAL A 73 -10.45 11.06 33.32
N THR A 74 -9.35 11.29 34.03
CA THR A 74 -8.35 12.30 33.64
C THR A 74 -7.65 11.95 32.32
N GLN A 75 -7.49 10.65 31.99
CA GLN A 75 -6.90 10.22 30.71
C GLN A 75 -7.90 10.18 29.54
N LEU A 76 -9.16 10.58 29.75
CA LEU A 76 -10.19 10.59 28.69
C LEU A 76 -9.77 11.45 27.50
N LYS A 77 -9.17 12.62 27.75
CA LYS A 77 -8.71 13.53 26.69
C LYS A 77 -7.64 12.87 25.81
N GLY A 78 -6.61 12.30 26.43
CA GLY A 78 -5.55 11.57 25.72
C GLY A 78 -6.09 10.35 24.96
N THR A 79 -7.06 9.64 25.55
CA THR A 79 -7.72 8.48 24.92
C THR A 79 -8.51 8.88 23.66
N LEU A 80 -9.23 10.00 23.68
CA LEU A 80 -9.94 10.52 22.51
C LEU A 80 -8.97 10.93 21.40
N ILE A 81 -7.88 11.62 21.76
CA ILE A 81 -6.83 12.00 20.81
C ILE A 81 -6.24 10.74 20.17
N TRP A 82 -5.88 9.73 20.97
CA TRP A 82 -5.40 8.44 20.49
C TRP A 82 -6.41 7.73 19.58
N PHE A 83 -7.69 7.72 19.94
CA PHE A 83 -8.75 7.08 19.17
C PHE A 83 -8.86 7.65 17.74
N PHE A 84 -8.88 8.98 17.60
CA PHE A 84 -9.02 9.62 16.29
C PHE A 84 -7.72 9.67 15.48
N SER A 85 -6.57 9.75 16.15
CA SER A 85 -5.27 9.88 15.48
C SER A 85 -4.63 8.53 15.13
N VAL A 86 -4.71 7.55 16.03
CA VAL A 86 -4.03 6.26 15.90
C VAL A 86 -5.02 5.17 15.52
N ALA A 87 -6.05 4.93 16.33
CA ALA A 87 -6.95 3.79 16.12
C ALA A 87 -7.73 3.93 14.79
N LEU A 88 -8.33 5.09 14.55
CA LEU A 88 -9.08 5.33 13.32
C LEU A 88 -8.18 5.35 12.07
N PHE A 89 -7.02 6.00 12.14
CA PHE A 89 -6.08 6.07 11.02
C PHE A 89 -5.54 4.69 10.62
N SER A 90 -5.16 3.88 11.61
CA SER A 90 -4.66 2.53 11.37
C SER A 90 -5.74 1.61 10.78
N LEU A 91 -7.01 1.76 11.21
CA LEU A 91 -8.14 1.05 10.62
C LEU A 91 -8.33 1.35 9.12
N PHE A 92 -8.13 2.60 8.68
CA PHE A 92 -8.20 2.95 7.26
C PHE A 92 -7.07 2.34 6.43
N ARG A 93 -5.93 2.04 7.06
CA ARG A 93 -4.76 1.43 6.42
C ARG A 93 -4.66 -0.08 6.62
N ILE A 94 -5.77 -0.74 6.98
CA ILE A 94 -5.80 -2.18 7.29
C ILE A 94 -5.21 -3.08 6.19
N GLU A 95 -5.30 -2.65 4.92
CA GLU A 95 -4.77 -3.39 3.78
C GLU A 95 -3.24 -3.48 3.79
N ASP A 96 -2.55 -2.40 4.16
CA ASP A 96 -1.07 -2.36 4.28
C ASP A 96 -0.57 -3.40 5.31
N PHE A 97 -1.37 -3.66 6.34
CA PHE A 97 -1.06 -4.58 7.43
C PHE A 97 -1.40 -6.04 7.11
N SER A 98 -2.37 -6.28 6.22
CA SER A 98 -2.73 -7.62 5.73
C SER A 98 -1.56 -8.32 5.03
N GLU A 99 -0.67 -7.55 4.40
CA GLU A 99 0.43 -8.10 3.60
C GLU A 99 1.69 -8.40 4.41
N SER A 100 1.85 -7.77 5.58
CA SER A 100 3.07 -7.85 6.38
C SER A 100 2.78 -7.74 7.89
N PRO A 101 2.65 -8.87 8.61
CA PRO A 101 2.38 -8.89 10.05
C PRO A 101 3.41 -8.13 10.89
N GLN A 102 4.66 -8.04 10.41
CA GLN A 102 5.73 -7.25 11.05
C GLN A 102 5.39 -5.74 11.10
N LYS A 103 4.62 -5.22 10.13
CA LYS A 103 4.16 -3.81 10.15
C LYS A 103 3.15 -3.54 11.27
N LEU A 104 2.46 -4.55 11.81
CA LEU A 104 1.56 -4.37 12.96
C LEU A 104 2.33 -4.03 14.24
N MET A 105 3.55 -4.54 14.42
CA MET A 105 4.40 -4.16 15.56
C MET A 105 4.95 -2.73 15.38
N GLY A 106 5.17 -2.32 14.12
CA GLY A 106 5.51 -0.94 13.76
C GLY A 106 4.43 0.08 14.16
N LEU A 107 3.15 -0.31 14.16
CA LEU A 107 2.05 0.55 14.63
C LEU A 107 2.29 1.03 16.05
N VAL A 108 2.73 0.19 16.98
CA VAL A 108 2.95 0.60 18.37
C VAL A 108 4.07 1.64 18.46
N ALA A 109 5.16 1.45 17.70
CA ALA A 109 6.29 2.36 17.67
C ALA A 109 5.97 3.71 16.98
N ASP A 110 5.23 3.67 15.86
CA ASP A 110 4.83 4.87 15.13
C ASP A 110 3.73 5.63 15.86
N SER A 111 2.83 4.93 16.53
CA SER A 111 1.82 5.52 17.42
C SER A 111 2.50 6.26 18.57
N PHE A 112 3.50 5.66 19.22
CA PHE A 112 4.23 6.34 20.29
C PHE A 112 4.86 7.66 19.83
N LYS A 113 5.53 7.66 18.67
CA LYS A 113 6.11 8.89 18.10
C LYS A 113 5.04 9.93 17.81
N LEU A 114 3.92 9.53 17.21
CA LEU A 114 2.83 10.41 16.82
C LEU A 114 2.06 10.96 18.04
N ILE A 115 1.86 10.15 19.07
CA ILE A 115 1.21 10.55 20.33
C ILE A 115 2.12 11.49 21.10
N VAL A 116 3.39 11.14 21.32
CA VAL A 116 4.37 12.03 21.96
C VAL A 116 4.45 13.35 21.19
N LEU A 117 4.45 13.31 19.87
CA LEU A 117 4.44 14.53 19.06
C LEU A 117 3.13 15.32 19.24
N ILE A 118 1.95 14.70 19.14
CA ILE A 118 0.66 15.39 19.20
C ILE A 118 0.35 15.88 20.62
N GLU A 119 0.49 15.05 21.64
CA GLU A 119 0.19 15.39 23.03
C GLU A 119 1.12 16.50 23.53
N TYR A 120 2.39 16.43 23.16
CA TYR A 120 3.38 17.40 23.59
C TYR A 120 3.36 18.70 22.77
N LEU A 121 3.13 18.62 21.46
CA LEU A 121 2.90 19.81 20.65
C LEU A 121 1.59 20.47 21.03
N VAL A 122 0.46 19.75 21.02
CA VAL A 122 -0.92 20.30 21.08
C VAL A 122 -1.41 20.51 22.51
N GLY A 123 -1.03 19.65 23.45
CA GLY A 123 -1.66 19.54 24.75
C GLY A 123 -0.93 20.26 25.88
N VAL A 124 0.36 19.97 26.05
CA VAL A 124 1.13 20.33 27.26
C VAL A 124 1.64 21.77 27.21
N TYR A 125 2.19 22.20 26.07
CA TYR A 125 2.75 23.55 25.93
C TYR A 125 2.06 24.30 24.79
N THR A 126 1.16 25.21 25.18
CA THR A 126 0.54 26.15 24.24
C THR A 126 1.10 27.54 24.44
N PHE A 127 1.32 28.27 23.35
CA PHE A 127 1.58 29.69 23.42
C PHE A 127 0.35 30.43 23.93
N HIS A 128 0.53 31.71 24.27
CA HIS A 128 -0.60 32.57 24.57
C HIS A 128 -1.58 32.63 23.40
N PHE A 129 -2.87 32.72 23.68
CA PHE A 129 -3.96 32.62 22.70
C PHE A 129 -3.73 33.47 21.43
N ALA A 130 -3.26 34.72 21.58
CA ALA A 130 -3.00 35.60 20.44
C ALA A 130 -1.97 35.04 19.44
N ILE A 131 -0.92 34.38 19.95
CA ILE A 131 0.12 33.75 19.12
C ILE A 131 -0.45 32.51 18.43
N GLU A 132 -1.14 31.63 19.16
CA GLU A 132 -1.78 30.44 18.60
C GLU A 132 -2.81 30.80 17.52
N PHE A 133 -3.60 31.84 17.76
CA PHE A 133 -4.61 32.33 16.83
C PHE A 133 -4.02 32.84 15.51
N ALA A 134 -2.83 33.45 15.53
CA ALA A 134 -2.12 33.86 14.32
C ALA A 134 -1.37 32.70 13.64
N LEU A 135 -0.82 31.77 14.43
CA LEU A 135 -0.01 30.65 13.93
C LEU A 135 -0.82 29.64 13.13
N ILE A 136 -2.03 29.28 13.59
CA ILE A 136 -2.90 28.30 12.93
C ILE A 136 -3.19 28.63 11.45
N PRO A 137 -3.72 29.82 11.09
CA PRO A 137 -4.02 30.16 9.71
C PRO A 137 -2.74 30.31 8.87
N LEU A 138 -1.63 30.75 9.47
CA LEU A 138 -0.34 30.83 8.78
C LEU A 138 0.14 29.43 8.35
N VAL A 139 0.14 28.47 9.27
CA VAL A 139 0.53 27.07 8.97
C VAL A 139 -0.44 26.45 7.97
N ALA A 140 -1.76 26.66 8.12
CA ALA A 140 -2.76 26.16 7.19
C ALA A 140 -2.57 26.73 5.77
N PHE A 141 -2.26 28.03 5.65
CA PHE A 141 -1.97 28.67 4.37
C PHE A 141 -0.69 28.11 3.73
N LEU A 142 0.38 27.96 4.51
CA LEU A 142 1.63 27.37 4.02
C LEU A 142 1.43 25.93 3.54
N ALA A 143 0.70 25.11 4.31
CA ALA A 143 0.38 23.73 3.93
C ALA A 143 -0.44 23.68 2.62
N ALA A 144 -1.44 24.55 2.47
CA ALA A 144 -2.21 24.65 1.23
C ALA A 144 -1.35 25.10 0.04
N ALA A 145 -0.43 26.04 0.24
CA ALA A 145 0.49 26.50 -0.78
C ALA A 145 1.49 25.41 -1.20
N VAL A 146 2.00 24.62 -0.26
CA VAL A 146 2.82 23.43 -0.53
C VAL A 146 2.03 22.44 -1.39
N ALA A 147 0.83 22.06 -0.96
CA ALA A 147 -0.03 21.11 -1.67
C ALA A 147 -0.42 21.59 -3.08
N TYR A 148 -0.58 22.90 -3.28
CA TYR A 148 -0.87 23.47 -4.60
C TYR A 148 0.34 23.46 -5.55
N ALA A 149 1.54 23.67 -4.99
CA ALA A 149 2.79 23.65 -5.74
C ALA A 149 3.29 22.22 -6.02
N GLU A 150 2.83 21.24 -5.24
CA GLU A 150 3.16 19.83 -5.40
C GLU A 150 2.67 19.30 -6.76
N GLY A 151 3.56 18.61 -7.48
CA GLY A 151 3.24 18.02 -8.79
C GLY A 151 3.24 18.98 -9.99
N LYS A 152 3.52 20.28 -9.81
CA LYS A 152 3.64 21.26 -10.91
C LYS A 152 5.10 21.66 -11.16
N PRO A 153 5.67 21.37 -12.35
CA PRO A 153 7.09 21.65 -12.63
C PRO A 153 7.43 23.15 -12.53
N GLU A 154 6.47 24.02 -12.89
CA GLU A 154 6.59 25.49 -12.81
C GLU A 154 6.84 26.01 -11.39
N TYR A 155 6.40 25.28 -10.35
CA TYR A 155 6.45 25.73 -8.95
C TYR A 155 7.45 24.93 -8.10
N GLN A 156 8.34 24.14 -8.70
CA GLN A 156 9.24 23.27 -7.95
C GLN A 156 10.18 24.04 -6.99
N SER A 157 10.65 25.22 -7.39
CA SER A 157 11.47 26.10 -6.53
C SER A 157 10.66 26.67 -5.36
N VAL A 158 9.40 27.03 -5.61
CA VAL A 158 8.48 27.50 -4.57
C VAL A 158 8.17 26.38 -3.59
N HIS A 159 7.91 25.16 -4.08
CA HIS A 159 7.67 23.98 -3.26
C HIS A 159 8.86 23.68 -2.32
N LYS A 160 10.11 23.72 -2.83
CA LYS A 160 11.32 23.54 -2.01
C LYS A 160 11.46 24.63 -0.95
N PHE A 161 11.21 25.89 -1.31
CA PHE A 161 11.25 27.00 -0.37
C PHE A 161 10.19 26.87 0.73
N LEU A 162 8.92 26.64 0.35
CA LEU A 162 7.82 26.49 1.31
C LEU A 162 8.05 25.31 2.26
N ASN A 163 8.57 24.18 1.77
CA ASN A 163 8.94 23.05 2.62
C ASN A 163 10.10 23.38 3.58
N SER A 164 11.07 24.19 3.13
CA SER A 164 12.15 24.66 4.00
C SER A 164 11.61 25.56 5.11
N VAL A 165 10.72 26.49 4.79
CA VAL A 165 10.06 27.36 5.77
C VAL A 165 9.21 26.54 6.75
N MET A 166 8.42 25.58 6.25
CA MET A 166 7.65 24.65 7.09
C MET A 166 8.54 23.84 8.03
N SER A 167 9.70 23.39 7.55
CA SER A 167 10.68 22.65 8.35
C SER A 167 11.28 23.53 9.46
N ILE A 168 11.60 24.79 9.17
CA ILE A 168 12.09 25.76 10.17
C ILE A 168 11.01 26.03 11.22
N ILE A 169 9.77 26.32 10.81
CA ILE A 169 8.64 26.54 11.74
C ILE A 169 8.45 25.32 12.63
N GLY A 170 8.41 24.11 12.05
CA GLY A 170 8.31 22.86 12.82
C GLY A 170 9.45 22.68 13.81
N THR A 171 10.68 23.00 13.40
CA THR A 171 11.88 22.90 14.26
C THR A 171 11.84 23.90 15.41
N VAL A 172 11.42 25.14 15.17
CA VAL A 172 11.27 26.17 16.22
C VAL A 172 10.20 25.78 17.23
N ILE A 173 9.05 25.26 16.75
CA ILE A 173 8.00 24.77 17.64
C ILE A 173 8.53 23.61 18.49
N LEU A 174 9.17 22.61 17.87
CA LEU A 174 9.77 21.47 18.57
C LEU A 174 10.82 21.91 19.60
N GLY A 175 11.73 22.81 19.23
CA GLY A 175 12.76 23.34 20.11
C GLY A 175 12.18 24.11 21.30
N SER A 176 11.12 24.89 21.08
CA SER A 176 10.41 25.62 22.14
C SER A 176 9.73 24.66 23.12
N VAL A 177 9.14 23.60 22.59
CA VAL A 177 8.45 22.56 23.34
C VAL A 177 9.46 21.72 24.15
N VAL A 178 10.64 21.41 23.61
CA VAL A 178 11.75 20.79 24.37
C VAL A 178 12.31 21.74 25.44
N TYR A 179 12.47 23.03 25.13
CA TYR A 179 12.93 24.03 26.10
C TYR A 179 12.00 24.11 27.30
N LEU A 180 10.69 24.14 27.06
CA LEU A 180 9.68 24.14 28.10
C LEU A 180 9.64 22.80 28.89
N LEU A 181 9.92 21.66 28.24
CA LEU A 181 10.08 20.35 28.90
C LEU A 181 11.13 20.41 30.02
N VAL A 182 12.29 20.97 29.68
CA VAL A 182 13.48 20.96 30.54
C VAL A 182 13.26 21.87 31.74
N LEU A 183 12.51 22.97 31.56
CA LEU A 183 12.19 23.90 32.64
C LEU A 183 11.20 23.31 33.65
N ASP A 184 10.20 22.54 33.21
CA ASP A 184 9.15 21.99 34.08
C ASP A 184 9.28 20.47 34.32
N ILE A 185 10.48 19.90 34.21
CA ILE A 185 10.73 18.45 34.35
C ILE A 185 10.24 17.87 35.70
N HIS A 186 10.18 18.71 36.74
CA HIS A 186 9.64 18.35 38.05
C HIS A 186 8.12 18.22 38.09
N GLN A 187 7.38 18.89 37.20
CA GLN A 187 5.92 18.79 37.08
C GLN A 187 5.49 17.48 36.38
N ILE A 188 6.34 16.97 35.48
CA ILE A 188 6.15 15.69 34.77
C ILE A 188 6.42 14.48 35.71
N ALA A 189 7.25 14.66 36.75
CA ALA A 189 7.56 13.63 37.73
C ALA A 189 6.40 13.29 38.69
N ASN A 190 5.24 13.95 38.55
CA ASN A 190 4.03 13.62 39.28
C ASN A 190 3.38 12.33 38.73
N SER A 191 2.88 11.47 39.62
CA SER A 191 2.36 10.13 39.27
C SER A 191 1.22 10.12 38.25
N GLN A 192 0.47 11.22 38.11
CA GLN A 192 -0.63 11.35 37.14
C GLN A 192 -0.12 11.47 35.69
N SER A 193 0.97 12.21 35.46
CA SER A 193 1.54 12.44 34.12
C SER A 193 2.15 11.17 33.53
N ALA A 194 2.66 10.27 34.36
CA ALA A 194 3.17 8.99 33.89
C ALA A 194 2.09 8.13 33.21
N PHE A 195 0.84 8.18 33.68
CA PHE A 195 -0.27 7.47 33.05
C PHE A 195 -0.67 8.08 31.71
N ASP A 196 -0.58 9.41 31.55
CA ASP A 196 -0.83 10.07 30.26
C ASP A 196 0.10 9.54 29.15
N PHE A 197 1.34 9.20 29.47
CA PHE A 197 2.29 8.59 28.52
C PHE A 197 2.10 7.08 28.33
N ILE A 198 1.77 6.36 29.41
CA ILE A 198 1.72 4.90 29.39
C ILE A 198 0.39 4.39 28.81
N VAL A 199 -0.73 5.04 29.11
CA VAL A 199 -2.07 4.61 28.68
C VAL A 199 -2.16 4.48 27.15
N PRO A 200 -1.72 5.44 26.33
CA PRO A 200 -1.78 5.30 24.88
C PRO A 200 -0.91 4.16 24.33
N VAL A 201 0.21 3.84 24.99
CA VAL A 201 1.07 2.69 24.64
C VAL A 201 0.36 1.37 24.97
N ILE A 202 -0.25 1.28 26.14
CA ILE A 202 -1.05 0.12 26.54
C ILE A 202 -2.24 -0.06 25.58
N LEU A 203 -2.97 1.02 25.28
CA LEU A 203 -4.07 1.02 24.33
C LEU A 203 -3.62 0.56 22.94
N SER A 204 -2.50 1.07 22.42
CA SER A 204 -1.95 0.66 21.11
C SER A 204 -1.56 -0.82 21.08
N THR A 205 -0.96 -1.30 22.18
CA THR A 205 -0.57 -2.71 22.32
C THR A 205 -1.80 -3.61 22.33
N LEU A 206 -2.80 -3.28 23.16
CA LEU A 206 -4.06 -4.02 23.24
C LEU A 206 -4.92 -3.86 21.97
N TYR A 207 -4.72 -2.81 21.19
CA TYR A 207 -5.40 -2.61 19.91
C TYR A 207 -4.85 -3.50 18.78
N THR A 208 -3.60 -3.96 18.90
CA THR A 208 -2.96 -4.84 17.91
C THR A 208 -3.73 -6.13 17.62
N PRO A 209 -4.21 -6.92 18.60
CA PRO A 209 -5.04 -8.09 18.33
C PRO A 209 -6.37 -7.75 17.63
N PHE A 210 -6.97 -6.60 17.95
CA PHE A 210 -8.15 -6.13 17.21
C PHE A 210 -7.82 -5.84 15.74
N MET A 211 -6.69 -5.20 15.46
CA MET A 211 -6.24 -4.97 14.08
C MET A 211 -5.98 -6.28 13.33
N ALA A 212 -5.36 -7.27 13.97
CA ALA A 212 -5.18 -8.60 13.37
C ALA A 212 -6.53 -9.24 13.04
N PHE A 213 -7.51 -9.17 13.95
CA PHE A 213 -8.87 -9.62 13.70
C PHE A 213 -9.52 -8.88 12.52
N MET A 214 -9.41 -7.56 12.47
CA MET A 214 -9.97 -6.75 11.40
C MET A 214 -9.34 -7.03 10.03
N ALA A 215 -8.05 -7.33 9.98
CA ALA A 215 -7.38 -7.73 8.73
C ALA A 215 -7.94 -9.05 8.19
N VAL A 216 -8.22 -10.02 9.06
CA VAL A 216 -8.88 -11.28 8.71
C VAL A 216 -10.32 -11.02 8.28
N TYR A 217 -11.10 -10.30 9.09
CA TYR A 217 -12.49 -9.97 8.82
C TYR A 217 -12.67 -9.26 7.47
N SER A 218 -11.89 -8.21 7.22
CA SER A 218 -11.93 -7.43 5.97
C SER A 218 -11.57 -8.30 4.75
N THR A 219 -10.53 -9.13 4.87
CA THR A 219 -10.16 -10.06 3.79
C THR A 219 -11.29 -11.04 3.49
N TYR A 220 -11.90 -11.64 4.51
CA TYR A 220 -13.06 -12.51 4.32
C TYR A 220 -14.21 -11.75 3.68
N GLN A 221 -14.54 -10.54 4.12
CA GLN A 221 -15.62 -9.76 3.51
C GLN A 221 -15.44 -9.60 2.00
N THR A 222 -14.24 -9.18 1.57
CA THR A 222 -13.89 -9.01 0.15
C THR A 222 -14.00 -10.34 -0.61
N VAL A 223 -13.50 -11.43 -0.04
CA VAL A 223 -13.54 -12.76 -0.65
C VAL A 223 -14.98 -13.30 -0.74
N LEU A 224 -15.79 -13.15 0.30
CA LEU A 224 -17.18 -13.61 0.33
C LEU A 224 -18.06 -12.85 -0.68
N ILE A 225 -17.76 -11.57 -0.92
CA ILE A 225 -18.37 -10.78 -1.99
C ILE A 225 -17.95 -11.34 -3.35
N ARG A 226 -16.65 -11.57 -3.56
CA ARG A 226 -16.13 -12.17 -4.80
C ARG A 226 -16.76 -13.53 -5.10
N LEU A 227 -16.88 -14.40 -4.10
CA LEU A 227 -17.54 -15.70 -4.22
C LEU A 227 -19.01 -15.57 -4.65
N ARG A 228 -19.72 -14.60 -4.07
CA ARG A 228 -21.12 -14.32 -4.43
C ARG A 228 -21.29 -13.95 -5.91
N TYR A 229 -20.33 -13.20 -6.46
CA TYR A 229 -20.35 -12.83 -7.89
C TYR A 229 -19.85 -13.96 -8.81
N SER A 230 -19.08 -14.92 -8.28
CA SER A 230 -18.46 -15.99 -9.07
C SER A 230 -19.31 -17.26 -9.13
N ILE A 231 -20.19 -17.46 -8.13
CA ILE A 231 -20.99 -18.67 -7.96
C ILE A 231 -22.47 -18.30 -7.94
N ASN A 232 -23.21 -18.73 -8.96
CA ASN A 232 -24.62 -18.33 -9.12
C ASN A 232 -25.55 -19.15 -8.19
N LYS A 233 -25.20 -20.40 -7.90
CA LYS A 233 -26.02 -21.30 -7.08
C LYS A 233 -25.77 -21.08 -5.59
N ARG A 234 -26.80 -20.62 -4.87
CA ARG A 234 -26.73 -20.30 -3.42
C ARG A 234 -26.19 -21.44 -2.55
N HIS A 235 -26.57 -22.70 -2.79
CA HIS A 235 -26.07 -23.82 -1.98
C HIS A 235 -24.58 -24.08 -2.20
N VAL A 236 -24.08 -23.90 -3.43
CA VAL A 236 -22.65 -24.03 -3.75
C VAL A 236 -21.86 -22.86 -3.18
N GLU A 237 -22.41 -21.65 -3.26
CA GLU A 237 -21.83 -20.45 -2.66
C GLU A 237 -21.68 -20.62 -1.13
N LEU A 238 -22.75 -21.00 -0.43
CA LEU A 238 -22.71 -21.22 1.03
C LEU A 238 -21.68 -22.29 1.41
N TYR A 239 -21.63 -23.40 0.66
CA TYR A 239 -20.61 -24.42 0.83
C TYR A 239 -19.19 -23.86 0.68
N ALA A 240 -18.92 -23.13 -0.41
CA ALA A 240 -17.62 -22.53 -0.68
C ALA A 240 -17.20 -21.54 0.43
N ARG A 241 -18.13 -20.78 0.98
CA ARG A 241 -17.88 -19.85 2.09
C ARG A 241 -17.44 -20.59 3.35
N LEU A 242 -18.19 -21.61 3.77
CA LEU A 242 -17.87 -22.41 4.95
C LEU A 242 -16.57 -23.17 4.78
N ALA A 243 -16.37 -23.80 3.62
CA ALA A 243 -15.13 -24.49 3.29
C ALA A 243 -13.92 -23.53 3.34
N ALA A 244 -14.03 -22.34 2.76
CA ALA A 244 -12.97 -21.33 2.80
C ALA A 244 -12.65 -20.85 4.23
N MET A 245 -13.65 -20.74 5.11
CA MET A 245 -13.44 -20.40 6.52
C MET A 245 -12.65 -21.50 7.25
N VAL A 246 -13.04 -22.76 7.07
CA VAL A 246 -12.41 -23.91 7.73
C VAL A 246 -11.01 -24.18 7.19
N ILE A 247 -10.84 -24.15 5.86
CA ILE A 247 -9.58 -24.51 5.20
C ILE A 247 -8.54 -23.41 5.42
N PHE A 248 -8.86 -22.15 5.17
CA PHE A 248 -7.87 -21.09 5.22
C PHE A 248 -7.69 -20.50 6.61
N ASN A 249 -8.76 -20.36 7.40
CA ASN A 249 -8.73 -19.75 8.73
C ASN A 249 -7.98 -18.40 8.71
N ILE A 250 -6.86 -18.25 9.44
CA ILE A 250 -6.07 -17.01 9.50
C ILE A 250 -5.12 -16.84 8.28
N ARG A 251 -5.04 -17.83 7.38
CA ARG A 251 -4.14 -17.80 6.20
C ARG A 251 -4.70 -16.92 5.07
N ILE A 252 -4.81 -15.63 5.35
CA ILE A 252 -5.44 -14.63 4.47
C ILE A 252 -4.76 -14.49 3.11
N LYS A 253 -3.44 -14.67 3.01
CA LYS A 253 -2.71 -14.66 1.73
C LYS A 253 -3.18 -15.81 0.82
N LEU A 254 -3.34 -17.00 1.39
CA LEU A 254 -3.78 -18.16 0.64
C LEU A 254 -5.27 -18.07 0.26
N LEU A 255 -6.10 -17.53 1.16
CA LEU A 255 -7.50 -17.23 0.89
C LEU A 255 -7.65 -16.24 -0.29
N LYS A 256 -6.86 -15.16 -0.29
CA LYS A 256 -6.85 -14.18 -1.39
C LYS A 256 -6.47 -14.83 -2.71
N ARG A 257 -5.39 -15.63 -2.74
CA ARG A 257 -4.93 -16.36 -3.93
C ARG A 257 -6.02 -17.28 -4.49
N TRP A 258 -6.55 -18.17 -3.65
CA TRP A 258 -7.64 -19.07 -4.04
C TRP A 258 -8.86 -18.33 -4.59
N SER A 259 -9.26 -17.24 -3.93
CA SER A 259 -10.45 -16.48 -4.36
C SER A 259 -10.28 -15.83 -5.73
N ALA A 260 -9.05 -15.48 -6.13
CA ALA A 260 -8.76 -14.94 -7.45
C ALA A 260 -8.94 -16.03 -8.52
N ASP A 261 -8.49 -17.25 -8.24
CA ASP A 261 -8.67 -18.41 -9.13
C ASP A 261 -10.16 -18.76 -9.27
N VAL A 262 -10.92 -18.74 -8.17
CA VAL A 262 -12.37 -18.96 -8.19
C VAL A 262 -13.11 -17.91 -9.03
N ALA A 263 -12.66 -16.66 -9.02
CA ALA A 263 -13.29 -15.60 -9.82
C ALA A 263 -13.11 -15.80 -11.34
N LYS A 264 -11.98 -16.41 -11.74
CA LYS A 264 -11.73 -16.83 -13.12
C LYS A 264 -12.52 -18.11 -13.46
N TYR A 265 -12.37 -19.14 -12.63
CA TYR A 265 -12.95 -20.47 -12.83
C TYR A 265 -14.49 -20.49 -12.77
N ARG A 266 -15.09 -19.64 -11.93
CA ARG A 266 -16.55 -19.54 -11.70
C ARG A 266 -17.24 -20.89 -11.47
N PRO A 267 -16.90 -21.62 -10.39
CA PRO A 267 -17.45 -22.95 -10.12
C PRO A 267 -18.96 -22.90 -9.86
N GLN A 268 -19.71 -23.84 -10.42
CA GLN A 268 -21.18 -23.95 -10.29
C GLN A 268 -21.63 -25.27 -9.62
N THR A 269 -20.70 -26.10 -9.16
CA THR A 269 -20.99 -27.33 -8.40
C THR A 269 -20.03 -27.48 -7.22
N ILE A 270 -20.43 -28.25 -6.20
CA ILE A 270 -19.59 -28.57 -5.04
C ILE A 270 -18.29 -29.28 -5.48
N ARG A 271 -18.38 -30.16 -6.48
CA ARG A 271 -17.22 -30.86 -7.05
C ARG A 271 -16.22 -29.88 -7.65
N GLU A 272 -16.69 -28.88 -8.39
CA GLU A 272 -15.86 -27.83 -8.97
C GLU A 272 -15.19 -26.96 -7.89
N VAL A 273 -15.92 -26.61 -6.82
CA VAL A 273 -15.32 -25.92 -5.66
C VAL A 273 -14.21 -26.76 -5.05
N ASN A 274 -14.44 -28.06 -4.81
CA ASN A 274 -13.42 -28.96 -4.28
C ASN A 274 -12.22 -29.13 -5.21
N SER A 275 -12.46 -29.18 -6.52
CA SER A 275 -11.41 -29.18 -7.53
C SER A 275 -10.53 -27.94 -7.44
N SER A 276 -11.12 -26.76 -7.23
CA SER A 276 -10.36 -25.51 -7.07
C SER A 276 -9.43 -25.53 -5.86
N PHE A 277 -9.85 -26.14 -4.75
CA PHE A 277 -8.97 -26.33 -3.58
C PHE A 277 -7.84 -27.30 -3.91
N SER A 278 -8.14 -28.44 -4.53
CA SER A 278 -7.13 -29.42 -4.92
C SER A 278 -6.09 -28.83 -5.87
N GLN A 279 -6.51 -28.06 -6.87
CA GLN A 279 -5.61 -27.37 -7.81
C GLN A 279 -4.67 -26.40 -7.06
N LEU A 280 -5.20 -25.58 -6.16
CA LEU A 280 -4.38 -24.69 -5.35
C LEU A 280 -3.35 -25.45 -4.50
N PHE A 281 -3.74 -26.54 -3.85
CA PHE A 281 -2.82 -27.32 -3.03
C PHE A 281 -1.76 -28.04 -3.86
N GLN A 282 -2.09 -28.50 -5.07
CA GLN A 282 -1.11 -29.05 -6.01
C GLN A 282 -0.09 -27.98 -6.43
N MET A 283 -0.54 -26.76 -6.73
CA MET A 283 0.36 -25.62 -7.02
C MET A 283 1.30 -25.34 -5.85
N LEU A 284 0.77 -25.26 -4.62
CA LEU A 284 1.58 -25.03 -3.42
C LEU A 284 2.59 -26.15 -3.16
N ALA A 285 2.23 -27.41 -3.43
CA ALA A 285 3.13 -28.54 -3.27
C ALA A 285 4.33 -28.44 -4.23
N ARG A 286 4.10 -28.03 -5.48
CA ARG A 286 5.18 -27.80 -6.46
C ARG A 286 6.05 -26.59 -6.12
N GLU A 287 5.45 -25.51 -5.62
CA GLU A 287 6.21 -24.35 -5.14
C GLU A 287 7.14 -24.70 -3.97
N LYS A 288 6.72 -25.64 -3.11
CA LYS A 288 7.51 -26.12 -1.97
C LYS A 288 8.65 -27.07 -2.38
N SER A 289 8.43 -27.88 -3.40
CA SER A 289 9.39 -28.87 -3.91
C SER A 289 9.58 -28.67 -5.42
N PRO A 290 10.33 -27.63 -5.84
CA PRO A 290 10.46 -27.30 -7.25
C PRO A 290 11.28 -28.34 -8.00
N GLU A 291 10.77 -28.73 -9.16
CA GLU A 291 11.53 -29.52 -10.12
C GLU A 291 12.60 -28.64 -10.78
N THR A 292 13.77 -29.21 -11.03
CA THR A 292 14.81 -28.57 -11.83
C THR A 292 14.53 -28.87 -13.30
N ILE A 293 14.29 -27.82 -14.08
CA ILE A 293 14.00 -27.90 -15.51
C ILE A 293 15.02 -27.06 -16.23
N SER A 294 15.58 -27.62 -17.29
CA SER A 294 16.61 -27.01 -18.13
C SER A 294 16.23 -27.12 -19.60
N LEU A 295 16.87 -26.30 -20.43
CA LEU A 295 16.69 -26.34 -21.88
C LEU A 295 16.96 -27.74 -22.46
N PRO A 296 16.23 -28.16 -23.51
CA PRO A 296 15.21 -27.42 -24.27
C PRO A 296 13.82 -27.36 -23.62
N GLU A 297 13.59 -28.08 -22.51
CA GLU A 297 12.26 -28.12 -21.88
C GLU A 297 11.83 -26.76 -21.29
N GLY A 298 12.76 -25.85 -21.03
CA GLY A 298 12.48 -24.50 -20.53
C GLY A 298 13.08 -24.29 -19.15
N TRP A 299 12.38 -23.54 -18.30
CA TRP A 299 12.86 -23.19 -16.96
C TRP A 299 11.86 -23.56 -15.88
N SER A 300 12.39 -23.90 -14.70
CA SER A 300 11.57 -24.09 -13.51
C SER A 300 10.88 -22.76 -13.15
N PRO A 301 9.53 -22.71 -12.99
CA PRO A 301 8.83 -21.49 -12.65
C PRO A 301 9.37 -20.82 -11.39
N THR A 302 9.74 -21.61 -10.37
CA THR A 302 10.29 -21.07 -9.12
C THR A 302 11.66 -20.41 -9.29
N GLN A 303 12.49 -20.90 -10.20
CA GLN A 303 13.79 -20.31 -10.51
C GLN A 303 13.63 -19.08 -11.39
N ALA A 304 12.86 -19.20 -12.47
CA ALA A 304 12.65 -18.13 -13.44
C ALA A 304 12.08 -16.86 -12.80
N LYS A 305 11.15 -17.00 -11.85
CA LYS A 305 10.60 -15.87 -11.08
C LYS A 305 11.66 -15.04 -10.35
N ASN A 306 12.80 -15.65 -9.99
CA ASN A 306 13.85 -15.01 -9.20
C ASN A 306 15.01 -14.46 -10.05
N PHE A 307 15.03 -14.69 -11.37
CA PHE A 307 16.15 -14.27 -12.24
C PHE A 307 16.46 -12.77 -12.16
N LEU A 308 15.44 -11.93 -11.97
CA LEU A 308 15.58 -10.47 -11.95
C LEU A 308 15.38 -9.84 -10.58
N ARG A 309 15.47 -10.64 -9.51
CA ARG A 309 15.29 -10.15 -8.15
C ARG A 309 16.40 -9.15 -7.75
N SER A 310 17.63 -9.34 -8.23
CA SER A 310 18.74 -8.40 -8.03
C SER A 310 18.52 -7.05 -8.72
N GLU A 311 17.70 -7.01 -9.76
CA GLU A 311 17.32 -5.78 -10.49
C GLU A 311 16.13 -5.06 -9.86
N GLY A 312 15.60 -5.58 -8.74
CA GLY A 312 14.40 -5.06 -8.08
C GLY A 312 13.08 -5.42 -8.79
N ILE A 313 13.10 -6.39 -9.70
CA ILE A 313 11.92 -6.83 -10.47
C ILE A 313 11.44 -8.17 -9.90
N GLU A 314 10.40 -8.11 -9.06
CA GLU A 314 9.77 -9.29 -8.47
C GLU A 314 8.45 -9.61 -9.18
N THR A 315 8.21 -10.90 -9.46
CA THR A 315 6.98 -11.36 -10.11
C THR A 315 5.97 -11.94 -9.12
N GLY A 316 4.69 -11.93 -9.53
CA GLY A 316 3.60 -12.54 -8.78
C GLY A 316 3.62 -14.08 -8.79
N HIS A 317 2.47 -14.69 -8.51
CA HIS A 317 2.32 -16.14 -8.56
C HIS A 317 2.20 -16.64 -10.00
N TYR A 318 2.89 -17.75 -10.32
CA TYR A 318 2.75 -18.45 -11.60
C TYR A 318 1.51 -19.33 -11.53
N ASN A 319 0.49 -18.94 -12.29
CA ASN A 319 -0.85 -19.51 -12.22
C ASN A 319 -1.36 -19.77 -13.65
N PRO A 320 -2.35 -20.65 -13.83
CA PRO A 320 -2.99 -20.83 -15.13
C PRO A 320 -3.70 -19.53 -15.55
N ILE A 321 -3.65 -19.25 -16.85
CA ILE A 321 -4.40 -18.15 -17.46
C ILE A 321 -5.90 -18.43 -17.28
N ASP A 322 -6.34 -19.62 -17.69
CA ASP A 322 -7.66 -20.18 -17.43
C ASP A 322 -7.57 -21.42 -16.52
N PRO A 323 -8.08 -21.38 -15.28
CA PRO A 323 -8.11 -22.56 -14.40
C PRO A 323 -8.97 -23.73 -14.91
N ARG A 324 -9.86 -23.52 -15.90
CA ARG A 324 -10.65 -24.60 -16.54
C ARG A 324 -9.84 -25.39 -17.55
N ASP A 325 -8.94 -24.72 -18.23
CA ASP A 325 -8.02 -25.29 -19.21
C ASP A 325 -6.60 -24.79 -18.88
N PRO A 326 -5.92 -25.46 -17.92
CA PRO A 326 -4.62 -25.03 -17.42
C PRO A 326 -3.48 -25.40 -18.39
N SER A 327 -3.69 -25.21 -19.69
CA SER A 327 -2.71 -25.41 -20.75
C SER A 327 -1.68 -24.28 -20.78
N GLU A 328 -2.12 -23.05 -20.55
CA GLU A 328 -1.27 -21.87 -20.52
C GLU A 328 -1.14 -21.31 -19.09
N TRP A 329 0.10 -21.02 -18.71
CA TRP A 329 0.46 -20.49 -17.40
C TRP A 329 1.27 -19.22 -17.53
N PHE A 330 1.09 -18.35 -16.55
CA PHE A 330 1.59 -17.00 -16.61
C PHE A 330 1.91 -16.43 -15.23
N CYS A 331 2.95 -15.60 -15.18
CA CYS A 331 3.06 -14.54 -14.19
C CYS A 331 3.78 -13.31 -14.75
N CYS A 332 3.57 -12.17 -14.13
CA CYS A 332 4.33 -10.96 -14.40
C CYS A 332 4.74 -10.22 -13.13
N SER A 333 5.69 -9.31 -13.27
CA SER A 333 5.96 -8.26 -12.29
C SER A 333 4.94 -7.14 -12.38
N THR A 334 4.86 -6.34 -11.33
CA THR A 334 4.32 -4.98 -11.46
C THR A 334 5.22 -4.15 -12.39
N LEU A 335 4.69 -3.05 -12.92
CA LEU A 335 5.52 -2.08 -13.64
C LEU A 335 6.50 -1.44 -12.65
N VAL A 336 7.80 -1.59 -12.91
CA VAL A 336 8.85 -0.96 -12.11
C VAL A 336 9.18 0.37 -12.77
N GLU A 337 8.77 1.47 -12.13
CA GLU A 337 9.06 2.82 -12.61
C GLU A 337 10.49 3.24 -12.29
N PHE A 338 11.13 3.96 -13.22
CA PHE A 338 12.46 4.51 -13.05
C PHE A 338 12.67 5.79 -13.90
N GLY A 339 13.78 6.46 -13.65
CA GLY A 339 14.17 7.69 -14.33
C GLY A 339 13.67 8.99 -13.69
N SER A 340 14.34 10.08 -14.04
CA SER A 340 14.04 11.42 -13.53
C SER A 340 13.25 12.23 -14.56
N GLY A 341 11.94 12.01 -14.64
CA GLY A 341 11.06 12.75 -15.54
C GLY A 341 9.62 12.75 -15.04
N LEU A 342 8.79 13.65 -15.59
CA LEU A 342 7.36 13.72 -15.28
C LEU A 342 6.65 12.42 -15.70
N PHE A 343 7.01 11.90 -16.87
CA PHE A 343 6.54 10.61 -17.39
C PHE A 343 7.65 9.58 -17.24
N ARG A 344 7.75 8.99 -16.05
CA ARG A 344 8.77 7.98 -15.74
C ARG A 344 8.67 6.79 -16.67
N ASN A 345 9.80 6.28 -17.12
CA ASN A 345 9.86 5.02 -17.87
C ASN A 345 9.52 3.86 -16.93
N ASN A 346 9.08 2.75 -17.50
CA ASN A 346 8.83 1.56 -16.70
C ASN A 346 9.17 0.28 -17.43
N ILE A 347 9.57 -0.73 -16.66
CA ILE A 347 9.91 -2.06 -17.17
C ILE A 347 9.08 -3.11 -16.45
N ALA A 348 8.68 -4.16 -17.17
CA ALA A 348 8.00 -5.31 -16.62
C ALA A 348 8.56 -6.62 -17.16
N TYR A 349 8.47 -7.65 -16.34
CA TYR A 349 8.94 -9.00 -16.64
C TYR A 349 7.77 -9.98 -16.66
N TYR A 350 7.72 -10.82 -17.69
CA TYR A 350 6.64 -11.74 -17.99
C TYR A 350 7.21 -13.15 -18.18
N LEU A 351 6.54 -14.14 -17.61
CA LEU A 351 6.85 -15.55 -17.76
C LEU A 351 5.62 -16.23 -18.33
N ASN A 352 5.79 -16.94 -19.45
CA ASN A 352 4.73 -17.72 -20.08
C ASN A 352 5.21 -19.17 -20.30
N GLY A 353 4.31 -20.12 -20.17
CA GLY A 353 4.60 -21.52 -20.44
C GLY A 353 3.42 -22.41 -20.08
N ASP A 354 3.74 -23.60 -19.60
CA ASP A 354 2.76 -24.57 -19.14
C ASP A 354 2.86 -24.78 -17.63
N GLU A 355 2.09 -25.73 -17.11
CA GLU A 355 2.03 -26.08 -15.70
C GLU A 355 3.38 -26.47 -15.09
N ARG A 356 4.26 -27.09 -15.89
CA ARG A 356 5.54 -27.65 -15.45
C ARG A 356 6.67 -26.67 -15.71
N ALA A 357 6.75 -26.09 -16.91
CA ALA A 357 7.89 -25.33 -17.38
C ALA A 357 7.49 -23.96 -17.95
N VAL A 358 8.31 -22.96 -17.63
CA VAL A 358 8.28 -21.67 -18.33
C VAL A 358 8.99 -21.84 -19.66
N LYS A 359 8.34 -21.42 -20.75
CA LYS A 359 8.85 -21.54 -22.12
C LYS A 359 9.32 -20.22 -22.70
N CYS A 360 8.82 -19.10 -22.17
CA CYS A 360 9.10 -17.76 -22.66
C CYS A 360 9.30 -16.79 -21.48
N LEU A 361 10.40 -16.05 -21.51
CA LEU A 361 10.79 -15.02 -20.55
C LEU A 361 10.85 -13.69 -21.30
N LYS A 362 9.98 -12.74 -20.97
CA LYS A 362 9.85 -11.49 -21.71
C LYS A 362 10.05 -10.27 -20.83
N LEU A 363 10.94 -9.39 -21.24
CA LEU A 363 11.06 -8.02 -20.75
C LEU A 363 10.27 -7.09 -21.67
N LYS A 364 9.50 -6.19 -21.07
CA LYS A 364 8.86 -5.08 -21.78
C LYS A 364 9.24 -3.77 -21.12
N LEU A 365 9.96 -2.93 -21.86
CA LEU A 365 10.29 -1.56 -21.49
C LEU A 365 9.33 -0.61 -22.18
N ASN A 366 8.74 0.30 -21.43
CA ASN A 366 7.95 1.42 -21.94
C ASN A 366 8.79 2.71 -21.84
N VAL A 367 9.13 3.28 -22.99
CA VAL A 367 9.79 4.58 -23.12
C VAL A 367 8.72 5.65 -23.24
N ASN A 368 8.46 6.34 -22.13
CA ASN A 368 7.37 7.32 -22.02
C ASN A 368 7.78 8.73 -22.43
N SER A 369 9.08 9.03 -22.45
CA SER A 369 9.63 10.30 -22.94
C SER A 369 10.87 10.06 -23.81
N PRO A 370 10.92 10.57 -25.05
CA PRO A 370 12.09 10.45 -25.93
C PRO A 370 13.37 11.02 -25.32
N GLU A 371 13.26 12.08 -24.50
CA GLU A 371 14.41 12.73 -23.85
C GLU A 371 15.16 11.79 -22.90
N HIS A 372 14.50 10.73 -22.42
CA HIS A 372 15.06 9.73 -21.51
C HIS A 372 15.24 8.36 -22.18
N ALA A 373 15.27 8.30 -23.52
CA ALA A 373 15.41 7.04 -24.26
C ALA A 373 16.74 6.33 -23.96
N GLU A 374 17.85 7.07 -23.86
CA GLU A 374 19.17 6.51 -23.57
C GLU A 374 19.22 5.81 -22.20
N GLU A 375 18.70 6.48 -21.16
CA GLU A 375 18.56 5.90 -19.82
C GLU A 375 17.67 4.64 -19.84
N ALA A 376 16.56 4.69 -20.60
CA ALA A 376 15.65 3.56 -20.73
C ALA A 376 16.32 2.35 -21.39
N HIS A 377 17.03 2.57 -22.50
CA HIS A 377 17.73 1.52 -23.25
C HIS A 377 18.86 0.92 -22.41
N ALA A 378 19.60 1.75 -21.66
CA ALA A 378 20.63 1.27 -20.75
C ALA A 378 20.06 0.37 -19.64
N LYS A 379 18.89 0.73 -19.07
CA LYS A 379 18.22 -0.12 -18.08
C LYS A 379 17.73 -1.43 -18.69
N LEU A 380 17.16 -1.41 -19.90
CA LEU A 380 16.75 -2.63 -20.59
C LEU A 380 17.95 -3.54 -20.90
N LEU A 381 19.08 -2.98 -21.37
CA LEU A 381 20.31 -3.73 -21.63
C LEU A 381 20.83 -4.41 -20.35
N SER A 382 20.98 -3.67 -19.26
CA SER A 382 21.41 -4.24 -17.97
C SER A 382 20.48 -5.36 -17.49
N THR A 383 19.17 -5.16 -17.63
CA THR A 383 18.18 -6.15 -17.19
C THR A 383 18.16 -7.38 -18.09
N ALA A 384 18.31 -7.18 -19.41
CA ALA A 384 18.37 -8.26 -20.40
C ALA A 384 19.64 -9.09 -20.26
N ASP A 385 20.78 -8.47 -19.94
CA ASP A 385 22.05 -9.15 -19.66
C ASP A 385 21.92 -10.04 -18.42
N THR A 386 21.39 -9.51 -17.32
CA THR A 386 21.09 -10.29 -16.11
C THR A 386 20.15 -11.47 -16.41
N LEU A 387 19.09 -11.24 -17.22
CA LEU A 387 18.15 -12.30 -17.61
C LEU A 387 18.83 -13.38 -18.46
N ALA A 388 19.60 -12.99 -19.47
CA ALA A 388 20.29 -13.90 -20.36
C ALA A 388 21.31 -14.76 -19.61
N TYR A 389 22.11 -14.15 -18.73
CA TYR A 389 23.05 -14.87 -17.90
C TYR A 389 22.35 -15.85 -16.95
N ALA A 390 21.30 -15.42 -16.26
CA ALA A 390 20.56 -16.28 -15.33
C ALA A 390 19.81 -17.44 -16.03
N ALA A 391 19.24 -17.18 -17.21
CA ALA A 391 18.42 -18.16 -17.94
C ALA A 391 19.26 -19.10 -18.81
N LEU A 392 20.35 -18.63 -19.41
CA LEU A 392 21.12 -19.36 -20.42
C LEU A 392 22.53 -19.72 -19.96
N GLY A 393 23.06 -19.08 -18.92
CA GLY A 393 24.46 -19.23 -18.50
C GLY A 393 25.46 -18.65 -19.50
N LEU A 394 25.01 -17.77 -20.39
CA LEU A 394 25.82 -17.15 -21.45
C LEU A 394 26.02 -15.66 -21.18
N ASN A 395 27.18 -15.15 -21.56
CA ASN A 395 27.44 -13.71 -21.61
C ASN A 395 27.15 -13.24 -23.04
N LEU A 396 26.02 -12.54 -23.23
CA LEU A 396 25.52 -12.06 -24.53
C LEU A 396 25.50 -10.53 -24.60
N ARG A 397 26.34 -9.88 -23.79
CA ARG A 397 26.25 -8.42 -23.59
C ARG A 397 26.53 -7.63 -24.87
N GLU A 398 27.44 -8.09 -25.71
CA GLU A 398 27.77 -7.42 -26.98
C GLU A 398 26.59 -7.50 -27.95
N GLU A 399 26.04 -8.70 -28.16
CA GLU A 399 24.89 -8.94 -29.05
C GLU A 399 23.63 -8.21 -28.56
N LEU A 400 23.40 -8.20 -27.25
CA LEU A 400 22.30 -7.44 -26.64
C LEU A 400 22.49 -5.93 -26.81
N CYS A 401 23.72 -5.42 -26.71
CA CYS A 401 24.03 -4.00 -26.88
C CYS A 401 23.72 -3.54 -28.31
N GLU A 402 24.17 -4.33 -29.31
CA GLU A 402 23.94 -4.05 -30.73
C GLU A 402 22.45 -4.00 -31.09
N ALA A 403 21.60 -4.81 -30.45
CA ALA A 403 20.16 -4.80 -30.70
C ALA A 403 19.40 -3.73 -29.88
N ILE A 404 19.70 -3.60 -28.59
CA ILE A 404 18.90 -2.80 -27.65
C ILE A 404 19.20 -1.30 -27.76
N ILE A 405 20.48 -0.91 -27.89
CA ILE A 405 20.85 0.52 -27.88
C ILE A 405 20.28 1.26 -29.09
N PRO A 406 20.36 0.74 -30.33
CA PRO A 406 19.68 1.35 -31.48
C PRO A 406 18.15 1.24 -31.40
N GLY A 407 17.65 0.28 -30.62
CA GLY A 407 16.22 -0.06 -30.55
C GLY A 407 15.73 -0.63 -31.87
N GLU A 408 16.46 -1.61 -32.41
CA GLU A 408 16.11 -2.31 -33.65
C GLU A 408 15.38 -3.63 -33.34
N GLU A 409 14.57 -4.08 -34.28
CA GLU A 409 13.94 -5.39 -34.22
C GLU A 409 14.89 -6.46 -34.75
N GLY A 410 14.87 -7.65 -34.15
CA GLY A 410 15.84 -8.68 -34.52
C GLY A 410 15.60 -10.00 -33.83
N THR A 411 16.44 -10.98 -34.16
CA THR A 411 16.40 -12.30 -33.53
C THR A 411 17.82 -12.87 -33.42
N LEU A 412 18.16 -13.38 -32.24
CA LEU A 412 19.36 -14.16 -31.98
C LEU A 412 18.95 -15.62 -31.71
N ASN A 413 19.47 -16.56 -32.48
CA ASN A 413 19.15 -17.99 -32.31
C ASN A 413 20.35 -18.72 -31.67
N GLY A 414 20.07 -19.46 -30.61
CA GLY A 414 20.99 -20.43 -30.03
C GLY A 414 20.54 -21.87 -30.32
N PRO A 415 21.25 -22.88 -29.78
CA PRO A 415 20.93 -24.29 -30.05
C PRO A 415 19.57 -24.72 -29.50
N ASN A 416 19.20 -24.27 -28.30
CA ASN A 416 17.95 -24.63 -27.61
C ASN A 416 17.11 -23.41 -27.19
N PHE A 417 17.45 -22.22 -27.70
CA PHE A 417 16.78 -20.98 -27.34
C PHE A 417 16.74 -19.99 -28.50
N ARG A 418 15.80 -19.05 -28.43
CA ARG A 418 15.70 -17.89 -29.31
C ARG A 418 15.53 -16.63 -28.46
N ILE A 419 16.23 -15.56 -28.80
CA ILE A 419 16.00 -14.21 -28.27
C ILE A 419 15.42 -13.35 -29.38
N MET A 420 14.27 -12.73 -29.13
CA MET A 420 13.59 -11.83 -30.07
C MET A 420 13.55 -10.41 -29.51
N PHE A 421 13.84 -9.44 -30.37
CA PHE A 421 13.80 -8.01 -30.06
C PHE A 421 12.65 -7.37 -30.85
N THR A 422 11.79 -6.61 -30.18
CA THR A 422 10.61 -5.99 -30.79
C THR A 422 10.51 -4.52 -30.43
N LYS A 423 10.02 -3.68 -31.34
CA LYS A 423 9.77 -2.26 -31.09
C LYS A 423 8.40 -1.84 -31.59
N THR A 424 7.55 -1.37 -30.69
CA THR A 424 6.21 -0.90 -31.04
C THR A 424 6.05 0.57 -30.71
N ALA A 425 5.90 1.41 -31.74
CA ALA A 425 5.54 2.82 -31.55
C ALA A 425 4.08 2.96 -31.13
N TRP A 426 3.76 3.92 -30.25
CA TRP A 426 2.39 4.13 -29.81
C TRP A 426 1.65 5.12 -30.71
N PRO A 427 0.67 4.67 -31.51
CA PRO A 427 -0.14 5.59 -32.29
C PRO A 427 -1.04 6.43 -31.35
N ASN A 428 -1.11 7.74 -31.59
CA ASN A 428 -2.06 8.68 -30.97
C ASN A 428 -1.88 9.04 -29.47
N LYS A 429 -0.66 9.12 -28.94
CA LYS A 429 -0.43 9.84 -27.67
C LYS A 429 0.13 11.25 -27.93
N ALA A 430 -0.22 12.20 -27.06
CA ALA A 430 0.30 13.58 -27.10
C ALA A 430 1.82 13.68 -26.86
N VAL A 431 2.46 12.57 -26.49
CA VAL A 431 3.90 12.40 -26.31
C VAL A 431 4.32 11.19 -27.15
N GLU A 432 5.32 11.37 -28.01
CA GLU A 432 5.90 10.31 -28.85
C GLU A 432 6.57 9.27 -27.95
N GLY A 433 5.92 8.12 -27.74
CA GLY A 433 6.44 7.03 -26.91
C GLY A 433 6.42 5.70 -27.65
N TYR A 434 7.20 4.74 -27.16
CA TYR A 434 7.28 3.40 -27.73
C TYR A 434 7.58 2.36 -26.66
N ASP A 435 7.32 1.10 -26.96
CA ASP A 435 7.82 -0.02 -26.16
C ASP A 435 8.89 -0.83 -26.89
N LEU A 436 9.87 -1.29 -26.11
CA LEU A 436 10.89 -2.25 -26.51
C LEU A 436 10.65 -3.57 -25.77
N GLY A 437 10.77 -4.68 -26.49
CA GLY A 437 10.63 -6.01 -25.93
C GLY A 437 11.89 -6.85 -26.15
N VAL A 438 12.29 -7.62 -25.14
CA VAL A 438 13.29 -8.68 -25.25
C VAL A 438 12.65 -9.97 -24.78
N GLU A 439 12.57 -10.97 -25.64
CA GLU A 439 11.87 -12.23 -25.37
C GLU A 439 12.81 -13.42 -25.57
N VAL A 440 13.10 -14.16 -24.50
CA VAL A 440 13.92 -15.38 -24.49
C VAL A 440 12.99 -16.59 -24.43
N SER A 441 12.99 -17.40 -25.48
CA SER A 441 12.11 -18.57 -25.63
C SER A 441 12.92 -19.85 -25.76
N SER A 442 12.47 -20.94 -25.12
CA SER A 442 13.01 -22.29 -25.31
C SER A 442 12.53 -22.85 -26.66
N LEU A 443 13.42 -23.51 -27.40
CA LEU A 443 13.13 -24.11 -28.72
C LEU A 443 12.85 -25.60 -28.66
#